data_AF-A0A143B475-F1
#
_entry.id   AF-A0A143B475-F1
#
_cell.length_a   1.000
_cell.length_b   1.000
_cell.length_c   1.000
_cell.angle_alpha   90.00
_cell.angle_beta   90.00
_cell.angle_gamma   90.00
#
_symmetry.space_group_name_H-M   'P 1'
#
loop_
_entity.id
_entity.type
_entity.pdbx_description
1 polymer ?
#
loop_
_entity_poly.entity_id
_entity_poly.type
_entity_poly.pdbx_seq_one_letter_code
_entity_poly.pdbx_strand_id
1 'polypeptide(L)'
;MTKTGRNESCPCGSGKKYKKCCLDKDEAVRRDEREALGSVPMAPDDDLQVEPEEEAVDPYMAKLYARFEAAGFDERLTMLREVLHEQQGIEDDVFDLVALLQQSATGEESRPEVNRCLGALRRQRADCWEQNMGYFVNYFLINALALNDTSEIGEYFLQASRQPDRHIDVYCSTIDLLAYHGQHKVLTEGLRLALPLVEKAEGLMSWVAGDIASRLIDCEVLAWVEAGATEADFNALRLVVEEILPEIDVENLRTYAEHLAGRRRVSAEALLDEKNCLDLERLSFLTASFTGYLNRVHGVPWITGLLAGREIYHYLSRREAGELKAPKRSRFGGRFRGPKPPTKGTAHPLCPDPDTLDRFIANQLHLFCNAYHAVAVLAQHLPAWNDFLEEREVEELDKSRGGLRPLATLIETLVRVLEKGSGDPALAPAVRQAWAGIV
;
A
#
# COMPACT_ATOMS: atom_id res chain seq x y z
N MET A 1 37.81 21.23 -14.53
CA MET A 1 38.41 22.49 -15.03
C MET A 1 37.36 23.59 -14.93
N THR A 2 37.70 24.72 -14.32
CA THR A 2 36.82 25.90 -14.19
C THR A 2 36.51 26.48 -15.56
N LYS A 3 35.22 26.62 -15.91
CA LYS A 3 34.78 27.16 -17.21
C LYS A 3 35.17 28.63 -17.33
N THR A 4 36.04 28.97 -18.27
CA THR A 4 36.42 30.37 -18.57
C THR A 4 35.20 31.20 -18.95
N GLY A 5 35.03 32.35 -18.30
CA GLY A 5 33.91 33.25 -18.54
C GLY A 5 33.96 33.88 -19.93
N ARG A 6 32.80 34.00 -20.61
CA ARG A 6 32.68 34.49 -22.01
C ARG A 6 33.38 35.84 -22.27
N ASN A 7 33.47 36.71 -21.27
CA ASN A 7 34.07 38.05 -21.38
C ASN A 7 35.51 38.13 -20.83
N GLU A 8 36.07 37.05 -20.30
CA GLU A 8 37.42 36.99 -19.72
C GLU A 8 38.49 36.89 -20.81
N SER A 9 39.75 37.13 -20.44
CA SER A 9 40.89 36.98 -21.35
C SER A 9 41.01 35.53 -21.82
N CYS A 10 41.22 35.35 -23.11
CA CYS A 10 41.29 34.02 -23.71
C CYS A 10 42.53 33.26 -23.22
N PRO A 11 42.39 32.00 -22.76
CA PRO A 11 43.50 31.22 -22.19
C PRO A 11 44.55 30.79 -23.22
N CYS A 12 44.30 30.98 -24.53
CA CYS A 12 45.29 30.71 -25.58
C CYS A 12 46.41 31.78 -25.68
N GLY A 13 46.40 32.80 -24.81
CA GLY A 13 47.44 33.83 -24.77
C GLY A 13 47.30 34.93 -25.83
N SER A 14 46.18 34.99 -26.56
CA SER A 14 45.99 35.94 -27.67
C SER A 14 45.69 37.40 -27.26
N GLY A 15 45.50 37.66 -25.96
CA GLY A 15 45.14 38.98 -25.42
C GLY A 15 43.71 39.46 -25.71
N LYS A 16 42.89 38.67 -26.42
CA LYS A 16 41.48 39.00 -26.75
C LYS A 16 40.50 38.36 -25.74
N LYS A 17 39.28 38.88 -25.65
CA LYS A 17 38.19 38.26 -24.85
C LYS A 17 37.81 36.89 -25.42
N TYR A 18 37.51 35.90 -24.58
CA TYR A 18 37.25 34.50 -24.97
C TYR A 18 36.17 34.38 -26.06
N LYS A 19 35.06 35.13 -25.94
CA LYS A 19 33.99 35.19 -26.96
C LYS A 19 34.38 35.70 -28.34
N LYS A 20 35.54 36.35 -28.47
CA LYS A 20 36.05 36.89 -29.74
C LYS A 20 37.29 36.12 -30.23
N CYS A 21 37.60 34.98 -29.63
CA CYS A 21 38.82 34.23 -29.93
C CYS A 21 38.58 32.72 -30.04
N CYS A 22 38.53 31.99 -28.92
CA CYS A 22 38.44 30.52 -28.94
C CYS A 22 37.02 29.99 -28.75
N LEU A 23 36.06 30.82 -28.34
CA LEU A 23 34.69 30.35 -28.08
C LEU A 23 34.05 29.65 -29.29
N ASP A 24 34.07 30.29 -30.47
CA ASP A 24 33.42 29.73 -31.67
C ASP A 24 34.14 28.45 -32.15
N LYS A 25 35.45 28.33 -31.88
CA LYS A 25 36.24 27.14 -32.21
C LYS A 25 35.93 25.99 -31.25
N ASP A 26 35.81 26.29 -29.96
CA ASP A 26 35.45 25.30 -28.94
C ASP A 26 33.99 24.84 -29.12
N GLU A 27 33.09 25.73 -29.55
CA GLU A 27 31.71 25.40 -29.90
C GLU A 27 31.62 24.57 -31.19
N ALA A 28 32.47 24.84 -32.18
CA ALA A 28 32.59 24.01 -33.39
C ALA A 28 33.13 22.62 -33.06
N VAL A 29 34.19 22.51 -32.26
CA VAL A 29 34.72 21.20 -31.80
C VAL A 29 33.66 20.44 -31.01
N ARG A 30 32.90 21.09 -30.12
CA ARG A 30 31.81 20.43 -29.39
C ARG A 30 30.65 20.02 -30.29
N ARG A 31 30.38 20.76 -31.36
CA ARG A 31 29.36 20.38 -32.36
C ARG A 31 29.84 19.17 -33.15
N ASP A 32 31.10 19.15 -33.58
CA ASP A 32 31.71 18.04 -34.29
C ASP A 32 31.85 16.80 -33.38
N GLU A 33 32.15 16.96 -32.09
CA GLU A 33 32.12 15.89 -31.07
C GLU A 33 30.69 15.36 -30.84
N ARG A 34 29.68 16.22 -30.89
CA ARG A 34 28.27 15.84 -30.75
C ARG A 34 27.70 15.20 -32.01
N GLU A 35 28.24 15.55 -33.18
CA GLU A 35 27.99 14.88 -34.46
C GLU A 35 28.74 13.54 -34.54
N ALA A 36 29.95 13.44 -33.97
CA ALA A 36 30.71 12.19 -33.86
C ALA A 36 30.14 11.21 -32.81
N LEU A 37 29.49 11.73 -31.74
CA LEU A 37 28.70 10.94 -30.79
C LEU A 37 27.23 10.75 -31.23
N GLY A 38 26.84 11.36 -32.36
CA GLY A 38 25.52 11.26 -32.98
C GLY A 38 25.37 10.09 -33.95
N SER A 39 26.39 9.23 -34.05
CA SER A 39 26.38 8.00 -34.84
C SER A 39 26.83 6.83 -33.96
N VAL A 40 25.96 6.41 -33.03
CA VAL A 40 25.90 4.97 -32.75
C VAL A 40 25.54 4.32 -34.08
N PRO A 41 26.38 3.43 -34.63
CA PRO A 41 25.98 2.66 -35.79
C PRO A 41 24.72 1.91 -35.39
N MET A 42 23.60 2.23 -36.04
CA MET A 42 22.54 1.25 -36.15
C MET A 42 23.25 0.04 -36.76
N ALA A 43 23.31 -1.06 -36.01
CA ALA A 43 23.68 -2.34 -36.58
C ALA A 43 22.87 -2.49 -37.88
N PRO A 44 23.39 -3.17 -38.93
CA PRO A 44 22.49 -3.58 -40.00
C PRO A 44 21.24 -4.16 -39.33
N ASP A 45 20.05 -3.81 -39.84
CA ASP A 45 18.82 -4.53 -39.56
C ASP A 45 19.10 -5.98 -39.97
N ASP A 46 19.81 -6.72 -39.12
CA ASP A 46 19.56 -8.12 -38.95
C ASP A 46 18.14 -8.09 -38.45
N ASP A 47 17.24 -8.53 -39.34
CA ASP A 47 15.84 -8.78 -39.06
C ASP A 47 15.77 -9.59 -37.75
N LEU A 48 15.83 -8.91 -36.61
CA LEU A 48 14.90 -9.14 -35.53
C LEU A 48 13.56 -8.59 -36.02
N GLN A 49 13.09 -9.16 -37.12
CA GLN A 49 11.87 -9.92 -37.06
C GLN A 49 11.98 -10.86 -35.84
N VAL A 50 11.85 -10.28 -34.64
CA VAL A 50 10.74 -10.73 -33.83
C VAL A 50 9.55 -10.35 -34.70
N GLU A 51 9.23 -11.24 -35.66
CA GLU A 51 7.83 -11.43 -35.98
C GLU A 51 7.20 -11.43 -34.59
N PRO A 52 6.19 -10.58 -34.29
CA PRO A 52 5.38 -10.93 -33.15
C PRO A 52 5.07 -12.40 -33.42
N GLU A 53 5.58 -13.30 -32.57
CA GLU A 53 4.98 -14.60 -32.51
C GLU A 53 3.54 -14.20 -32.26
N GLU A 54 2.72 -14.23 -33.32
CA GLU A 54 1.29 -14.19 -33.19
C GLU A 54 1.08 -15.43 -32.35
N GLU A 55 1.08 -15.25 -31.02
CA GLU A 55 0.68 -16.29 -30.08
C GLU A 55 -0.57 -16.83 -30.71
N ALA A 56 -0.47 -18.05 -31.23
CA ALA A 56 -1.50 -18.59 -32.08
C ALA A 56 -2.72 -18.72 -31.19
N VAL A 57 -3.56 -17.69 -31.18
CA VAL A 57 -4.69 -17.58 -30.27
C VAL A 57 -5.52 -18.80 -30.57
N ASP A 58 -5.54 -19.75 -29.63
CA ASP A 58 -6.20 -21.03 -29.87
C ASP A 58 -7.65 -20.70 -30.25
N PRO A 59 -8.09 -20.99 -31.49
CA PRO A 59 -9.42 -20.61 -31.94
C PRO A 59 -10.53 -21.24 -31.08
N TYR A 60 -10.22 -22.32 -30.37
CA TYR A 60 -11.08 -22.88 -29.34
C TYR A 60 -11.14 -21.95 -28.12
N MET A 61 -10.00 -21.58 -27.53
CA MET A 61 -9.94 -20.68 -26.38
C MET A 61 -10.57 -19.32 -26.68
N ALA A 62 -10.32 -18.72 -27.86
CA ALA A 62 -10.96 -17.46 -28.25
C ALA A 62 -12.51 -17.53 -28.22
N LYS A 63 -13.08 -18.65 -28.71
CA LYS A 63 -14.54 -18.86 -28.68
C LYS A 63 -15.04 -19.11 -27.26
N LEU A 64 -14.29 -19.89 -26.49
CA LEU A 64 -14.59 -20.16 -25.09
C LEU A 64 -14.63 -18.84 -24.30
N TYR A 65 -13.62 -17.99 -24.47
CA TYR A 65 -13.55 -16.67 -23.84
C TYR A 65 -14.71 -15.77 -24.18
N ALA A 66 -15.03 -15.61 -25.47
CA ALA A 66 -16.17 -14.79 -25.89
C ALA A 66 -17.49 -15.28 -25.28
N ARG A 67 -17.66 -16.60 -25.15
CA ARG A 67 -18.80 -17.18 -24.44
C ARG A 67 -18.73 -16.91 -22.94
N PHE A 68 -17.56 -17.05 -22.33
CA PHE A 68 -17.33 -16.85 -20.90
C PHE A 68 -17.62 -15.40 -20.47
N GLU A 69 -17.19 -14.41 -21.24
CA GLU A 69 -17.49 -13.00 -21.01
C GLU A 69 -19.00 -12.71 -21.03
N ALA A 70 -19.73 -13.30 -21.98
CA ALA A 70 -21.17 -13.12 -22.12
C ALA A 70 -22.00 -13.92 -21.08
N ALA A 71 -21.41 -14.94 -20.47
CA ALA A 71 -22.09 -15.87 -19.57
C ALA A 71 -22.33 -15.29 -18.16
N GLY A 72 -23.37 -15.80 -17.50
CA GLY A 72 -23.62 -15.58 -16.07
C GLY A 72 -22.73 -16.47 -15.18
N PHE A 73 -22.76 -16.24 -13.87
CA PHE A 73 -21.89 -16.93 -12.90
C PHE A 73 -21.94 -18.46 -13.00
N ASP A 74 -23.13 -19.07 -13.00
CA ASP A 74 -23.28 -20.53 -13.02
C ASP A 74 -22.73 -21.19 -14.29
N GLU A 75 -22.92 -20.54 -15.43
CA GLU A 75 -22.39 -21.01 -16.71
C GLU A 75 -20.86 -20.85 -16.74
N ARG A 76 -20.33 -19.70 -16.28
CA ARG A 76 -18.88 -19.50 -16.11
C ARG A 76 -18.24 -20.54 -15.21
N LEU A 77 -18.88 -20.84 -14.08
CA LEU A 77 -18.43 -21.86 -13.13
C LEU A 77 -18.36 -23.25 -13.78
N THR A 78 -19.38 -23.60 -14.58
CA THR A 78 -19.43 -24.87 -15.31
C THR A 78 -18.30 -24.93 -16.34
N MET A 79 -18.13 -23.89 -17.15
CA MET A 79 -17.07 -23.82 -18.16
C MET A 79 -15.68 -23.90 -17.55
N LEU A 80 -15.41 -23.17 -16.45
CA LEU A 80 -14.10 -23.24 -15.79
C LEU A 80 -13.82 -24.65 -15.26
N ARG A 81 -14.82 -25.33 -14.69
CA ARG A 81 -14.64 -26.72 -14.22
C ARG A 81 -14.29 -27.67 -15.36
N GLU A 82 -14.91 -27.51 -16.52
CA GLU A 82 -14.61 -28.30 -17.72
C GLU A 82 -13.17 -28.03 -18.18
N VAL A 83 -12.76 -26.76 -18.27
CA VAL A 83 -11.38 -26.37 -18.62
C VAL A 83 -10.36 -26.99 -17.68
N LEU A 84 -10.61 -26.95 -16.36
CA LEU A 84 -9.70 -27.54 -15.36
C LEU A 84 -9.65 -29.07 -15.47
N HIS A 85 -10.80 -29.72 -15.66
CA HIS A 85 -10.89 -31.17 -15.79
C HIS A 85 -10.21 -31.68 -17.07
N GLU A 86 -10.43 -31.02 -18.20
CA GLU A 86 -9.85 -31.36 -19.50
C GLU A 86 -8.41 -30.84 -19.66
N GLN A 87 -7.89 -30.10 -18.68
CA GLN A 87 -6.57 -29.48 -18.67
C GLN A 87 -6.31 -28.60 -19.90
N GLN A 88 -7.31 -27.79 -20.27
CA GLN A 88 -7.26 -26.88 -21.41
C GLN A 88 -6.72 -25.50 -21.03
N GLY A 89 -6.27 -24.74 -22.04
CA GLY A 89 -5.73 -23.39 -21.88
C GLY A 89 -4.31 -23.36 -21.30
N ILE A 90 -3.57 -22.33 -21.69
CA ILE A 90 -2.28 -22.00 -21.07
C ILE A 90 -2.46 -21.29 -19.72
N GLU A 91 -1.35 -20.85 -19.13
CA GLU A 91 -1.33 -20.19 -17.82
C GLU A 91 -2.19 -18.90 -17.80
N ASP A 92 -1.92 -17.97 -18.72
CA ASP A 92 -2.66 -16.72 -18.91
C ASP A 92 -4.15 -17.00 -19.16
N ASP A 93 -4.43 -18.05 -19.94
CA ASP A 93 -5.80 -18.43 -20.25
C ASP A 93 -6.60 -18.77 -18.99
N VAL A 94 -6.00 -19.59 -18.14
CA VAL A 94 -6.67 -20.03 -16.92
C VAL A 94 -6.76 -18.88 -15.92
N PHE A 95 -5.76 -18.01 -15.89
CA PHE A 95 -5.75 -16.83 -15.03
C PHE A 95 -6.93 -15.88 -15.32
N ASP A 96 -7.12 -15.48 -16.57
CA ASP A 96 -8.18 -14.52 -16.93
C ASP A 96 -9.58 -15.10 -16.69
N LEU A 97 -9.79 -16.40 -16.99
CA LEU A 97 -11.05 -17.08 -16.69
C LEU A 97 -11.36 -17.07 -15.18
N VAL A 98 -10.36 -17.36 -14.34
CA VAL A 98 -10.49 -17.31 -12.88
C VAL A 98 -10.74 -15.88 -12.39
N ALA A 99 -10.00 -14.90 -12.90
CA ALA A 99 -10.16 -13.50 -12.53
C ALA A 99 -11.56 -12.97 -12.87
N LEU A 100 -12.09 -13.33 -14.05
CA LEU A 100 -13.43 -12.96 -14.48
C LEU A 100 -14.53 -13.68 -13.68
N LEU A 101 -14.30 -14.95 -13.30
CA LEU A 101 -15.19 -15.66 -12.39
C LEU A 101 -15.22 -14.97 -11.02
N GLN A 102 -14.05 -14.64 -10.46
CA GLN A 102 -13.91 -13.91 -9.18
C GLN A 102 -14.67 -12.58 -9.21
N GLN A 103 -14.52 -11.79 -10.28
CA GLN A 103 -15.23 -10.51 -10.42
C GLN A 103 -16.76 -10.66 -10.43
N SER A 104 -17.27 -11.80 -10.92
CA SER A 104 -18.71 -12.11 -10.90
C SER A 104 -19.22 -12.72 -9.58
N ALA A 105 -18.35 -13.03 -8.62
CA ALA A 105 -18.73 -13.60 -7.34
C ALA A 105 -19.15 -12.52 -6.34
N THR A 106 -20.46 -12.25 -6.26
CA THR A 106 -21.02 -11.14 -5.48
C THR A 106 -21.67 -11.55 -4.15
N GLY A 107 -21.77 -12.85 -3.82
CA GLY A 107 -22.60 -13.30 -2.71
C GLY A 107 -22.11 -14.55 -1.98
N GLU A 108 -22.85 -14.90 -0.91
CA GLU A 108 -22.54 -16.01 0.00
C GLU A 108 -22.54 -17.38 -0.69
N GLU A 109 -23.32 -17.53 -1.76
CA GLU A 109 -23.40 -18.79 -2.52
C GLU A 109 -22.29 -18.92 -3.57
N SER A 110 -21.86 -17.81 -4.20
CA SER A 110 -20.89 -17.83 -5.29
C SER A 110 -19.44 -17.89 -4.80
N ARG A 111 -19.09 -17.20 -3.70
CA ARG A 111 -17.73 -17.19 -3.15
C ARG A 111 -17.17 -18.57 -2.79
N PRO A 112 -17.92 -19.47 -2.13
CA PRO A 112 -17.44 -20.83 -1.85
C PRO A 112 -17.18 -21.63 -3.13
N GLU A 113 -17.96 -21.41 -4.18
CA GLU A 113 -17.76 -22.09 -5.47
C GLU A 113 -16.46 -21.65 -6.15
N VAL A 114 -16.12 -20.36 -6.08
CA VAL A 114 -14.82 -19.87 -6.55
C VAL A 114 -13.69 -20.52 -5.76
N ASN A 115 -13.79 -20.57 -4.43
CA ASN A 115 -12.77 -21.21 -3.59
C ASN A 115 -12.62 -22.71 -3.88
N ARG A 116 -13.73 -23.41 -4.18
CA ARG A 116 -13.69 -24.81 -4.66
C ARG A 116 -12.93 -24.93 -5.98
N CYS A 117 -13.14 -24.01 -6.92
CA CYS A 117 -12.40 -23.98 -8.18
C CYS A 117 -10.92 -23.66 -7.97
N LEU A 118 -10.56 -22.71 -7.11
CA LEU A 118 -9.17 -22.42 -6.75
C LEU A 118 -8.48 -23.63 -6.11
N GLY A 119 -9.17 -24.36 -5.23
CA GLY A 119 -8.67 -25.62 -4.68
C GLY A 119 -8.51 -26.72 -5.74
N ALA A 120 -9.40 -26.79 -6.73
CA ALA A 120 -9.27 -27.73 -7.86
C ALA A 120 -8.08 -27.36 -8.75
N LEU A 121 -7.94 -26.08 -9.12
CA LEU A 121 -6.82 -25.52 -9.87
C LEU A 121 -5.50 -25.87 -9.20
N ARG A 122 -5.37 -25.59 -7.90
CA ARG A 122 -4.18 -25.90 -7.09
C ARG A 122 -3.78 -27.38 -7.13
N ARG A 123 -4.75 -28.30 -7.23
CA ARG A 123 -4.50 -29.76 -7.22
C ARG A 123 -4.29 -30.36 -8.61
N GLN A 124 -4.95 -29.81 -9.63
CA GLN A 124 -5.05 -30.43 -10.95
C GLN A 124 -4.16 -29.75 -12.00
N ARG A 125 -3.83 -28.48 -11.81
CA ARG A 125 -3.10 -27.63 -12.76
C ARG A 125 -2.03 -26.83 -12.03
N ALA A 126 -1.02 -27.55 -11.53
CA ALA A 126 0.11 -26.94 -10.83
C ALA A 126 0.89 -25.94 -11.73
N ASP A 127 0.93 -26.23 -13.04
CA ASP A 127 1.50 -25.37 -14.08
C ASP A 127 0.89 -23.96 -14.10
N CYS A 128 -0.45 -23.86 -14.04
CA CYS A 128 -1.13 -22.57 -13.99
C CYS A 128 -1.10 -21.97 -12.58
N TRP A 129 -1.23 -22.81 -11.55
CA TRP A 129 -1.28 -22.36 -10.16
C TRP A 129 0.00 -21.65 -9.74
N GLU A 130 1.16 -22.26 -9.97
CA GLU A 130 2.44 -21.76 -9.46
C GLU A 130 2.77 -20.37 -10.02
N GLN A 131 2.39 -20.10 -11.27
CA GLN A 131 2.77 -18.85 -11.88
C GLN A 131 1.99 -17.64 -11.36
N ASN A 132 0.71 -17.81 -11.07
CA ASN A 132 -0.21 -16.76 -10.61
C ASN A 132 -0.63 -16.92 -9.13
N MET A 133 0.13 -17.69 -8.35
CA MET A 133 -0.25 -18.15 -7.02
C MET A 133 -0.63 -17.01 -6.08
N GLY A 134 0.08 -15.88 -6.09
CA GLY A 134 -0.22 -14.75 -5.21
C GLY A 134 -1.62 -14.17 -5.43
N TYR A 135 -2.06 -14.05 -6.69
CA TYR A 135 -3.41 -13.60 -7.04
C TYR A 135 -4.46 -14.62 -6.61
N PHE A 136 -4.23 -15.90 -6.87
CA PHE A 136 -5.16 -16.97 -6.48
C PHE A 136 -5.29 -17.11 -4.96
N VAL A 137 -4.20 -16.97 -4.22
CA VAL A 137 -4.22 -16.93 -2.75
C VAL A 137 -5.01 -15.71 -2.28
N ASN A 138 -4.80 -14.52 -2.85
CA ASN A 138 -5.57 -13.33 -2.51
C ASN A 138 -7.07 -13.53 -2.76
N TYR A 139 -7.46 -14.08 -3.91
CA TYR A 139 -8.86 -14.41 -4.23
C TYR A 139 -9.45 -15.44 -3.27
N PHE A 140 -8.68 -16.46 -2.89
CA PHE A 140 -9.15 -17.43 -1.91
C PHE A 140 -9.43 -16.76 -0.55
N LEU A 141 -8.46 -15.99 -0.05
CA LEU A 141 -8.53 -15.31 1.23
C LEU A 141 -9.67 -14.29 1.28
N ILE A 142 -9.83 -13.44 0.26
CA ILE A 142 -10.89 -12.41 0.25
C ILE A 142 -12.29 -13.05 0.26
N ASN A 143 -12.46 -14.19 -0.40
CA ASN A 143 -13.70 -14.95 -0.40
C ASN A 143 -13.96 -15.62 0.96
N ALA A 144 -12.93 -16.26 1.52
CA ALA A 144 -13.04 -16.97 2.79
C ALA A 144 -13.32 -16.02 3.96
N LEU A 145 -12.58 -14.90 4.03
CA LEU A 145 -12.73 -13.89 5.07
C LEU A 145 -14.07 -13.16 4.98
N ALA A 146 -14.59 -12.90 3.79
CA ALA A 146 -15.93 -12.34 3.60
C ALA A 146 -17.04 -13.23 4.20
N LEU A 147 -16.79 -14.53 4.34
CA LEU A 147 -17.71 -15.52 4.92
C LEU A 147 -17.34 -15.92 6.34
N ASN A 148 -16.30 -15.31 6.92
CA ASN A 148 -15.68 -15.74 8.17
C ASN A 148 -15.23 -17.22 8.18
N ASP A 149 -14.94 -17.77 7.01
CA ASP A 149 -14.32 -19.09 6.89
C ASP A 149 -12.80 -18.95 7.04
N THR A 150 -12.27 -19.44 8.14
CA THR A 150 -10.84 -19.32 8.50
C THR A 150 -10.12 -20.66 8.50
N SER A 151 -10.77 -21.76 8.04
CA SER A 151 -10.20 -23.10 8.18
C SER A 151 -8.93 -23.32 7.35
N GLU A 152 -8.88 -22.74 6.15
CA GLU A 152 -7.79 -22.97 5.18
C GLU A 152 -6.95 -21.71 4.89
N ILE A 153 -7.33 -20.53 5.40
CA ILE A 153 -6.64 -19.26 5.07
C ILE A 153 -5.15 -19.29 5.44
N GLY A 154 -4.80 -19.97 6.55
CA GLY A 154 -3.41 -20.10 6.99
C GLY A 154 -2.59 -20.91 6.00
N GLU A 155 -3.13 -22.03 5.51
CA GLU A 155 -2.44 -22.88 4.55
C GLU A 155 -2.14 -22.13 3.24
N TYR A 156 -3.15 -21.43 2.71
CA TYR A 156 -3.01 -20.65 1.48
C TYR A 156 -2.05 -19.46 1.66
N PHE A 157 -2.17 -18.71 2.76
CA PHE A 157 -1.28 -17.58 3.02
C PHE A 157 0.18 -18.02 3.17
N LEU A 158 0.45 -19.07 3.94
CA LEU A 158 1.81 -19.60 4.11
C LEU A 158 2.40 -20.12 2.79
N GLN A 159 1.57 -20.54 1.83
CA GLN A 159 2.04 -20.90 0.49
C GLN A 159 2.60 -19.66 -0.25
N ALA A 160 1.87 -18.55 -0.23
CA ALA A 160 2.35 -17.28 -0.79
C ALA A 160 3.57 -16.73 -0.03
N SER A 161 3.60 -16.85 1.31
CA SER A 161 4.73 -16.40 2.13
C SER A 161 6.05 -17.13 1.87
N ARG A 162 6.02 -18.30 1.20
CA ARG A 162 7.23 -19.03 0.78
C ARG A 162 7.82 -18.52 -0.54
N GLN A 163 7.10 -17.68 -1.28
CA GLN A 163 7.53 -17.08 -2.55
C GLN A 163 6.99 -15.64 -2.66
N PRO A 164 7.29 -14.76 -1.67
CA PRO A 164 6.65 -13.44 -1.56
C PRO A 164 7.11 -12.48 -2.68
N ASP A 165 8.27 -12.70 -3.26
CA ASP A 165 8.88 -11.89 -4.32
C ASP A 165 8.16 -12.01 -5.66
N ARG A 166 7.49 -13.15 -5.92
CA ARG A 166 6.82 -13.41 -7.20
C ARG A 166 5.74 -12.37 -7.52
N HIS A 167 4.91 -12.04 -6.52
CA HIS A 167 3.83 -11.04 -6.63
C HIS A 167 3.82 -10.16 -5.37
N ILE A 168 4.91 -9.46 -5.14
CA ILE A 168 5.14 -8.71 -3.90
C ILE A 168 4.07 -7.64 -3.62
N ASP A 169 3.52 -7.03 -4.67
CA ASP A 169 2.42 -6.06 -4.59
C ASP A 169 1.14 -6.71 -4.03
N VAL A 170 0.78 -7.89 -4.55
CA VAL A 170 -0.36 -8.67 -4.08
C VAL A 170 -0.11 -9.24 -2.69
N TYR A 171 1.12 -9.64 -2.38
CA TYR A 171 1.49 -10.11 -1.06
C TYR A 171 1.31 -9.00 0.00
N CYS A 172 1.77 -7.79 -0.30
CA CYS A 172 1.58 -6.61 0.55
C CYS A 172 0.09 -6.27 0.75
N SER A 173 -0.74 -6.33 -0.30
CA SER A 173 -2.18 -6.11 -0.14
C SER A 173 -2.87 -7.22 0.66
N THR A 174 -2.39 -8.46 0.54
CA THR A 174 -2.90 -9.61 1.30
C THR A 174 -2.57 -9.51 2.79
N ILE A 175 -1.43 -8.92 3.15
CA ILE A 175 -1.10 -8.60 4.55
C ILE A 175 -2.16 -7.65 5.14
N ASP A 176 -2.53 -6.60 4.42
CA ASP A 176 -3.53 -5.63 4.89
C ASP A 176 -4.93 -6.24 4.97
N LEU A 177 -5.28 -7.12 4.04
CA LEU A 177 -6.50 -7.93 4.08
C LEU A 177 -6.57 -8.77 5.38
N LEU A 178 -5.52 -9.53 5.69
CA LEU A 178 -5.47 -10.34 6.91
C LEU A 178 -5.50 -9.49 8.19
N ALA A 179 -4.76 -8.39 8.21
CA ALA A 179 -4.76 -7.46 9.33
C ALA A 179 -6.15 -6.82 9.54
N TYR A 180 -6.83 -6.41 8.47
CA TYR A 180 -8.18 -5.87 8.54
C TYR A 180 -9.16 -6.85 9.17
N HIS A 181 -9.11 -8.12 8.76
CA HIS A 181 -9.97 -9.21 9.27
C HIS A 181 -9.46 -9.87 10.56
N GLY A 182 -8.54 -9.24 11.29
CA GLY A 182 -8.15 -9.69 12.63
C GLY A 182 -7.29 -10.96 12.66
N GLN A 183 -6.68 -11.37 11.54
CA GLN A 183 -5.96 -12.65 11.41
C GLN A 183 -4.51 -12.57 11.90
N HIS A 184 -4.33 -12.12 13.16
CA HIS A 184 -3.02 -11.83 13.75
C HIS A 184 -2.05 -13.02 13.65
N LYS A 185 -2.43 -14.20 14.15
CA LYS A 185 -1.53 -15.38 14.19
C LYS A 185 -1.06 -15.83 12.80
N VAL A 186 -1.99 -15.90 11.85
CA VAL A 186 -1.70 -16.29 10.46
C VAL A 186 -0.74 -15.29 9.83
N LEU A 187 -0.99 -14.00 10.05
CA LEU A 187 -0.13 -12.93 9.55
C LEU A 187 1.29 -13.03 10.13
N THR A 188 1.44 -13.19 11.45
CA THR A 188 2.76 -13.32 12.09
C THR A 188 3.55 -14.49 11.53
N GLU A 189 2.92 -15.66 11.39
CA GLU A 189 3.59 -16.85 10.87
C GLU A 189 4.05 -16.64 9.41
N GLY A 190 3.19 -16.08 8.55
CA GLY A 190 3.56 -15.80 7.17
C GLY A 190 4.66 -14.74 7.03
N LEU A 191 4.64 -13.68 7.84
CA LEU A 191 5.69 -12.66 7.82
C LEU A 191 7.06 -13.22 8.27
N ARG A 192 7.09 -14.09 9.29
CA ARG A 192 8.32 -14.79 9.71
C ARG A 192 8.91 -15.65 8.59
N LEU A 193 8.07 -16.31 7.80
CA LEU A 193 8.52 -17.09 6.64
C LEU A 193 9.02 -16.19 5.50
N ALA A 194 8.31 -15.09 5.24
CA ALA A 194 8.56 -14.24 4.08
C ALA A 194 9.80 -13.35 4.23
N LEU A 195 10.04 -12.76 5.41
CA LEU A 195 11.13 -11.80 5.62
C LEU A 195 12.50 -12.28 5.11
N PRO A 196 13.03 -13.46 5.53
CA PRO A 196 14.35 -13.90 5.08
C PRO A 196 14.42 -14.23 3.57
N LEU A 197 13.27 -14.43 2.91
CA LEU A 197 13.19 -14.63 1.46
C LEU A 197 13.21 -13.29 0.74
N VAL A 198 12.46 -12.30 1.23
CA VAL A 198 12.45 -10.93 0.71
C VAL A 198 13.83 -10.28 0.83
N GLU A 199 14.54 -10.50 1.94
CA GLU A 199 15.91 -9.99 2.14
C GLU A 199 16.93 -10.52 1.13
N LYS A 200 16.70 -11.74 0.63
CA LYS A 200 17.59 -12.42 -0.33
C LYS A 200 17.14 -12.26 -1.78
N ALA A 201 15.93 -11.78 -2.01
CA ALA A 201 15.36 -11.68 -3.34
C ALA A 201 16.11 -10.63 -4.18
N GLU A 202 16.57 -11.05 -5.36
CA GLU A 202 17.11 -10.14 -6.35
C GLU A 202 15.96 -9.45 -7.10
N GLY A 203 16.10 -8.16 -7.41
CA GLY A 203 15.08 -7.41 -8.18
C GLY A 203 13.97 -6.75 -7.35
N LEU A 204 13.95 -6.94 -6.03
CA LEU A 204 13.10 -6.15 -5.13
C LEU A 204 13.75 -4.81 -4.76
N MET A 205 12.93 -3.79 -4.54
CA MET A 205 13.39 -2.52 -4.01
C MET A 205 13.88 -2.69 -2.57
N SER A 206 14.97 -2.01 -2.22
CA SER A 206 15.64 -2.18 -0.91
C SER A 206 14.76 -1.89 0.31
N TRP A 207 13.70 -1.09 0.15
CA TRP A 207 12.79 -0.76 1.24
C TRP A 207 11.76 -1.85 1.55
N VAL A 208 11.53 -2.82 0.65
CA VAL A 208 10.50 -3.86 0.81
C VAL A 208 10.78 -4.73 2.03
N ALA A 209 12.03 -5.16 2.21
CA ALA A 209 12.44 -5.94 3.38
C ALA A 209 12.17 -5.17 4.68
N GLY A 210 12.50 -3.87 4.72
CA GLY A 210 12.25 -3.01 5.87
C GLY A 210 10.77 -2.85 6.20
N ASP A 211 9.89 -2.79 5.18
CA ASP A 211 8.45 -2.72 5.37
C ASP A 211 7.87 -4.03 5.96
N ILE A 212 8.32 -5.18 5.46
CA ILE A 212 7.95 -6.50 5.99
C ILE A 212 8.48 -6.68 7.43
N ALA A 213 9.73 -6.28 7.70
CA ALA A 213 10.31 -6.33 9.04
C ALA A 213 9.52 -5.47 10.02
N SER A 214 9.19 -4.24 9.64
CA SER A 214 8.37 -3.33 10.45
C SER A 214 7.01 -3.95 10.81
N ARG A 215 6.29 -4.51 9.82
CA ARG A 215 5.02 -5.22 10.03
C ARG A 215 5.16 -6.44 10.94
N LEU A 216 6.28 -7.17 10.84
CA LEU A 216 6.55 -8.33 11.70
C LEU A 216 6.82 -7.90 13.14
N ILE A 217 7.63 -6.86 13.36
CA ILE A 217 7.91 -6.30 14.68
C ILE A 217 6.60 -5.87 15.36
N ASP A 218 5.74 -5.18 14.63
CA ASP A 218 4.40 -4.81 15.10
C ASP A 218 3.59 -6.01 15.59
N CYS A 219 3.62 -7.14 14.86
CA CYS A 219 2.97 -8.39 15.28
C CYS A 219 3.60 -8.97 16.56
N GLU A 220 4.94 -8.99 16.68
CA GLU A 220 5.62 -9.52 17.87
C GLU A 220 5.30 -8.68 19.12
N VAL A 221 5.33 -7.36 18.99
CA VAL A 221 4.94 -6.44 20.08
C VAL A 221 3.48 -6.67 20.46
N LEU A 222 2.60 -6.84 19.47
CA LEU A 222 1.19 -7.11 19.70
C LEU A 222 0.97 -8.43 20.45
N ALA A 223 1.68 -9.49 20.07
CA ALA A 223 1.61 -10.79 20.76
C ALA A 223 2.05 -10.68 22.23
N TRP A 224 3.06 -9.86 22.51
CA TRP A 224 3.48 -9.54 23.89
C TRP A 224 2.39 -8.77 24.66
N VAL A 225 1.71 -7.81 24.02
CA VAL A 225 0.60 -7.07 24.65
C VAL A 225 -0.61 -7.98 24.92
N GLU A 226 -1.01 -8.80 23.95
CA GLU A 226 -2.13 -9.74 24.05
C GLU A 226 -1.92 -10.78 25.15
N ALA A 227 -0.67 -11.20 25.38
CA ALA A 227 -0.31 -12.12 26.46
C ALA A 227 -0.40 -11.51 27.86
N GLY A 228 -0.63 -10.19 28.01
CA GLY A 228 -0.60 -9.51 29.29
C GLY A 228 0.78 -9.54 29.95
N ALA A 229 1.82 -9.56 29.12
CA ALA A 229 3.17 -9.94 29.51
C ALA A 229 3.86 -8.92 30.45
N THR A 230 4.73 -9.45 31.31
CA THR A 230 5.48 -8.74 32.35
C THR A 230 6.79 -8.14 31.82
N GLU A 231 7.52 -7.47 32.70
CA GLU A 231 8.86 -6.97 32.43
C GLU A 231 9.86 -8.08 32.07
N ALA A 232 9.74 -9.28 32.67
CA ALA A 232 10.60 -10.42 32.37
C ALA A 232 10.38 -10.92 30.93
N ASP A 233 9.13 -10.83 30.44
CA ASP A 233 8.75 -11.26 29.10
C ASP A 233 9.23 -10.27 28.02
N PHE A 234 9.48 -9.01 28.37
CA PHE A 234 10.02 -8.03 27.43
C PHE A 234 11.42 -8.41 26.93
N ASN A 235 12.23 -9.11 27.73
CA ASN A 235 13.54 -9.59 27.28
C ASN A 235 13.43 -10.62 26.14
N ALA A 236 12.39 -11.46 26.14
CA ALA A 236 12.15 -12.40 25.05
C ALA A 236 11.71 -11.67 23.78
N LEU A 237 10.79 -10.70 23.91
CA LEU A 237 10.38 -9.82 22.81
C LEU A 237 11.60 -9.10 22.21
N ARG A 238 12.45 -8.50 23.05
CA ARG A 238 13.67 -7.80 22.63
C ARG A 238 14.56 -8.71 21.78
N LEU A 239 14.83 -9.94 22.21
CA LEU A 239 15.67 -10.88 21.46
C LEU A 239 15.10 -11.19 20.08
N VAL A 240 13.78 -11.45 20.00
CA VAL A 240 13.11 -11.70 18.72
C VAL A 240 13.21 -10.48 17.80
N VAL A 241 12.99 -9.28 18.34
CA VAL A 241 13.02 -8.05 17.55
C VAL A 241 14.45 -7.67 17.13
N GLU A 242 15.47 -7.92 17.93
CA GLU A 242 16.88 -7.73 17.57
C GLU A 242 17.34 -8.68 16.46
N GLU A 243 16.76 -9.88 16.36
CA GLU A 243 17.00 -10.77 15.22
C GLU A 243 16.41 -10.22 13.91
N ILE A 244 15.27 -9.52 14.00
CA ILE A 244 14.60 -8.89 12.84
C ILE A 244 15.28 -7.57 12.45
N LEU A 245 15.66 -6.75 13.43
CA LEU A 245 16.27 -5.44 13.24
C LEU A 245 17.42 -5.23 14.25
N PRO A 246 18.67 -5.59 13.89
CA PRO A 246 19.81 -5.61 14.82
C PRO A 246 20.17 -4.26 15.47
N GLU A 247 19.86 -3.13 14.82
CA GLU A 247 20.16 -1.79 15.32
C GLU A 247 18.93 -1.09 15.93
N ILE A 248 17.96 -1.86 16.45
CA ILE A 248 16.75 -1.28 17.03
C ILE A 248 17.02 -0.52 18.34
N ASP A 249 16.36 0.63 18.50
CA ASP A 249 16.32 1.35 19.77
C ASP A 249 15.38 0.61 20.76
N VAL A 250 15.99 -0.10 21.70
CA VAL A 250 15.29 -0.92 22.70
C VAL A 250 14.43 -0.08 23.64
N GLU A 251 14.83 1.15 23.95
CA GLU A 251 14.05 2.03 24.85
C GLU A 251 12.81 2.56 24.12
N ASN A 252 12.93 2.86 22.83
CA ASN A 252 11.79 3.22 21.99
C ASN A 252 10.86 2.04 21.73
N LEU A 253 11.39 0.83 21.50
CA LEU A 253 10.59 -0.40 21.42
C LEU A 253 9.77 -0.61 22.71
N ARG A 254 10.40 -0.45 23.87
CA ARG A 254 9.74 -0.55 25.18
C ARG A 254 8.65 0.50 25.33
N THR A 255 8.97 1.76 25.06
CA THR A 255 8.04 2.87 25.18
C THR A 255 6.83 2.68 24.26
N TYR A 256 7.06 2.25 23.02
CA TYR A 256 5.99 1.89 22.08
C TYR A 256 5.08 0.79 22.62
N ALA A 257 5.66 -0.32 23.12
CA ALA A 257 4.90 -1.43 23.70
C ALA A 257 4.09 -1.02 24.94
N GLU A 258 4.63 -0.16 25.81
CA GLU A 258 3.91 0.38 26.98
C GLU A 258 2.73 1.28 26.59
N HIS A 259 2.88 2.09 25.55
CA HIS A 259 1.80 2.91 25.00
C HIS A 259 0.69 2.07 24.39
N LEU A 260 1.05 1.07 23.59
CA LEU A 260 0.12 0.11 23.00
C LEU A 260 -0.68 -0.64 24.09
N ALA A 261 0.02 -1.13 25.11
CA ALA A 261 -0.58 -1.79 26.28
C ALA A 261 -1.43 -0.85 27.15
N GLY A 262 -1.40 0.47 26.92
CA GLY A 262 -2.11 1.45 27.74
C GLY A 262 -1.50 1.68 29.12
N ARG A 263 -0.26 1.22 29.35
CA ARG A 263 0.49 1.43 30.60
C ARG A 263 1.09 2.83 30.68
N ARG A 264 1.27 3.50 29.53
CA ARG A 264 1.79 4.88 29.43
C ARG A 264 0.82 5.76 28.65
N ARG A 265 0.73 7.04 29.02
CA ARG A 265 -0.05 8.07 28.30
C ARG A 265 0.88 9.07 27.62
N VAL A 266 0.61 9.40 26.37
CA VAL A 266 1.23 10.53 25.67
C VAL A 266 0.47 11.82 26.03
N SER A 267 1.19 12.89 26.41
CA SER A 267 0.62 14.25 26.45
C SER A 267 0.69 14.87 25.06
N ALA A 268 -0.39 15.52 24.65
CA ALA A 268 -0.46 16.17 23.35
C ALA A 268 0.32 17.47 23.24
N GLU A 269 0.56 18.15 24.36
CA GLU A 269 1.33 19.40 24.43
C GLU A 269 2.80 19.19 24.04
N ALA A 270 3.30 17.95 24.17
CA ALA A 270 4.66 17.58 23.81
C ALA A 270 4.81 17.09 22.35
N LEU A 271 3.71 17.00 21.57
CA LEU A 271 3.73 16.49 20.19
C LEU A 271 4.14 17.52 19.15
N LEU A 272 4.01 18.80 19.49
CA LEU A 272 4.21 19.92 18.58
C LEU A 272 5.40 20.74 19.08
N ASP A 273 6.33 21.03 18.17
CA ASP A 273 7.40 21.98 18.47
C ASP A 273 6.89 23.43 18.47
N GLU A 274 7.76 24.39 18.81
CA GLU A 274 7.43 25.83 18.81
C GLU A 274 6.95 26.36 17.45
N LYS A 275 7.18 25.61 16.35
CA LYS A 275 6.76 25.94 14.98
C LYS A 275 5.51 25.18 14.55
N ASN A 276 4.87 24.46 15.48
CA ASN A 276 3.70 23.64 15.23
C ASN A 276 3.98 22.45 14.27
N CYS A 277 5.23 21.97 14.26
CA CYS A 277 5.64 20.77 13.53
C CYS A 277 5.49 19.53 14.41
N LEU A 278 5.02 18.43 13.82
CA LEU A 278 4.84 17.16 14.52
C LEU A 278 6.18 16.46 14.77
N ASP A 279 6.41 16.08 16.03
CA ASP A 279 7.44 15.11 16.40
C ASP A 279 6.98 13.70 15.97
N LEU A 280 7.61 13.13 14.94
CA LEU A 280 7.24 11.84 14.37
C LEU A 280 7.44 10.68 15.35
N GLU A 281 8.44 10.75 16.23
CA GLU A 281 8.67 9.73 17.23
C GLU A 281 7.51 9.71 18.23
N ARG A 282 7.12 10.88 18.72
CA ARG A 282 5.97 10.99 19.64
C ARG A 282 4.64 10.70 18.96
N LEU A 283 4.51 11.01 17.68
CA LEU A 283 3.35 10.63 16.88
C LEU A 283 3.20 9.11 16.81
N SER A 284 4.30 8.36 16.69
CA SER A 284 4.28 6.89 16.72
C SER A 284 3.77 6.34 18.06
N PHE A 285 4.14 6.97 19.18
CA PHE A 285 3.62 6.59 20.51
C PHE A 285 2.14 6.96 20.69
N LEU A 286 1.70 8.06 20.08
CA LEU A 286 0.30 8.46 20.11
C LEU A 286 -0.57 7.49 19.31
N THR A 287 -0.13 7.08 18.12
CA THR A 287 -0.87 6.12 17.29
C THR A 287 -0.86 4.72 17.92
N ALA A 288 0.22 4.31 18.59
CA ALA A 288 0.23 3.10 19.43
C ALA A 288 -0.81 3.16 20.57
N SER A 289 -0.86 4.30 21.28
CA SER A 289 -1.86 4.54 22.33
C SER A 289 -3.29 4.49 21.77
N PHE A 290 -3.50 4.98 20.55
CA PHE A 290 -4.78 4.93 19.85
C PHE A 290 -5.17 3.50 19.45
N THR A 291 -4.24 2.70 18.95
CA THR A 291 -4.47 1.28 18.68
C THR A 291 -4.97 0.56 19.93
N GLY A 292 -4.33 0.78 21.08
CA GLY A 292 -4.81 0.22 22.34
C GLY A 292 -6.19 0.75 22.78
N TYR A 293 -6.50 2.01 22.48
CA TYR A 293 -7.82 2.60 22.71
C TYR A 293 -8.90 1.94 21.85
N LEU A 294 -8.65 1.71 20.56
CA LEU A 294 -9.58 1.02 19.65
C LEU A 294 -9.96 -0.37 20.18
N ASN A 295 -9.00 -1.13 20.67
CA ASN A 295 -9.30 -2.44 21.25
C ASN A 295 -10.10 -2.33 22.55
N ARG A 296 -9.64 -1.53 23.51
CA ARG A 296 -10.23 -1.47 24.86
C ARG A 296 -11.61 -0.79 24.91
N VAL A 297 -11.85 0.20 24.05
CA VAL A 297 -13.08 1.01 24.06
C VAL A 297 -14.05 0.58 22.98
N HIS A 298 -13.55 0.29 21.77
CA HIS A 298 -14.38 -0.03 20.61
C HIS A 298 -14.42 -1.52 20.27
N GLY A 299 -13.67 -2.37 20.99
CA GLY A 299 -13.65 -3.82 20.76
C GLY A 299 -13.01 -4.24 19.44
N VAL A 300 -12.25 -3.34 18.79
CA VAL A 300 -11.59 -3.62 17.52
C VAL A 300 -10.48 -4.66 17.73
N PRO A 301 -10.34 -5.68 16.88
CA PRO A 301 -9.22 -6.63 16.98
C PRO A 301 -7.88 -5.89 16.98
N TRP A 302 -6.95 -6.35 17.81
CA TRP A 302 -5.67 -5.70 18.04
C TRP A 302 -4.89 -5.42 16.74
N ILE A 303 -4.79 -6.39 15.84
CA ILE A 303 -4.07 -6.24 14.56
C ILE A 303 -4.78 -5.29 13.59
N THR A 304 -6.13 -5.27 13.59
CA THR A 304 -6.93 -4.29 12.84
C THR A 304 -6.68 -2.88 13.37
N GLY A 305 -6.65 -2.72 14.70
CA GLY A 305 -6.34 -1.44 15.34
C GLY A 305 -4.91 -0.96 15.07
N LEU A 306 -3.97 -1.89 14.92
CA LEU A 306 -2.58 -1.58 14.56
C LEU A 306 -2.49 -1.05 13.13
N LEU A 307 -3.18 -1.71 12.18
CA LEU A 307 -3.33 -1.21 10.82
C LEU A 307 -3.97 0.19 10.81
N ALA A 308 -5.01 0.43 11.61
CA ALA A 308 -5.64 1.75 11.74
C ALA A 308 -4.65 2.82 12.26
N GLY A 309 -3.93 2.53 13.34
CA GLY A 309 -2.94 3.43 13.93
C GLY A 309 -1.80 3.75 12.96
N ARG A 310 -1.34 2.75 12.21
CA ARG A 310 -0.32 2.90 11.17
C ARG A 310 -0.78 3.81 10.04
N GLU A 311 -2.00 3.64 9.53
CA GLU A 311 -2.49 4.48 8.44
C GLU A 311 -2.75 5.93 8.86
N ILE A 312 -3.13 6.15 10.13
CA ILE A 312 -3.17 7.51 10.70
C ILE A 312 -1.76 8.09 10.76
N TYR A 313 -0.77 7.33 11.25
CA TYR A 313 0.62 7.77 11.26
C TYR A 313 1.13 8.12 9.86
N HIS A 314 0.90 7.24 8.86
CA HIS A 314 1.29 7.47 7.46
C HIS A 314 0.64 8.73 6.88
N TYR A 315 -0.65 8.94 7.11
CA TYR A 315 -1.34 10.13 6.63
C TYR A 315 -0.76 11.41 7.23
N LEU A 316 -0.63 11.45 8.56
CA LEU A 316 -0.18 12.65 9.29
C LEU A 316 1.30 12.97 9.01
N SER A 317 2.17 11.96 8.95
CA SER A 317 3.60 12.14 8.61
C SER A 317 3.81 12.69 7.19
N ARG A 318 3.10 12.17 6.19
CA ARG A 318 3.17 12.68 4.80
C ARG A 318 2.58 14.07 4.67
N ARG A 319 1.54 14.38 5.45
CA ARG A 319 0.97 15.74 5.55
C ARG A 319 2.00 16.72 6.11
N GLU A 320 2.67 16.36 7.20
CA GLU A 320 3.73 17.15 7.84
C GLU A 320 4.91 17.39 6.90
N ALA A 321 5.37 16.35 6.20
CA ALA A 321 6.41 16.44 5.17
C ALA A 321 6.01 17.34 3.97
N GLY A 322 4.72 17.70 3.85
CA GLY A 322 4.20 18.55 2.80
C GLY A 322 3.97 17.85 1.47
N GLU A 323 4.03 16.51 1.43
CA GLU A 323 3.83 15.70 0.22
C GLU A 323 2.41 15.79 -0.33
N LEU A 324 1.43 16.10 0.53
CA LEU A 324 0.02 16.17 0.17
C LEU A 324 -0.41 17.59 -0.27
N LYS A 325 0.53 18.51 -0.50
CA LYS A 325 0.23 19.89 -0.91
C LYS A 325 -0.07 19.98 -2.41
N ALA A 326 -1.02 20.85 -2.77
CA ALA A 326 -1.43 21.03 -4.16
C ALA A 326 -0.29 21.67 -4.96
N PRO A 327 -0.02 21.22 -6.21
CA PRO A 327 0.87 21.96 -7.09
C PRO A 327 0.28 23.34 -7.37
N LYS A 328 0.99 24.41 -6.98
CA LYS A 328 0.53 25.80 -7.16
C LYS A 328 0.66 26.31 -8.60
N ARG A 329 1.41 25.59 -9.44
CA ARG A 329 1.71 25.95 -10.83
C ARG A 329 1.71 24.71 -11.70
N SER A 330 1.21 24.86 -12.92
CA SER A 330 1.38 23.91 -14.01
C SER A 330 2.83 23.91 -14.46
N ARG A 331 3.31 22.76 -14.97
CA ARG A 331 4.59 22.63 -15.70
C ARG A 331 4.70 23.59 -16.88
N PHE A 332 3.57 24.13 -17.37
CA PHE A 332 3.50 25.10 -18.46
C PHE A 332 3.30 26.55 -17.99
N GLY A 333 3.61 26.87 -16.72
CA GLY A 333 3.63 28.25 -16.21
C GLY A 333 2.28 28.85 -15.83
N GLY A 334 1.15 28.19 -16.14
CA GLY A 334 -0.18 28.57 -15.68
C GLY A 334 -0.36 28.32 -14.17
N ARG A 335 -1.06 29.20 -13.46
CA ARG A 335 -1.56 28.88 -12.11
C ARG A 335 -2.80 28.01 -12.24
N PHE A 336 -2.84 26.88 -11.55
CA PHE A 336 -4.08 26.13 -11.42
C PHE A 336 -5.10 27.00 -10.66
N ARG A 337 -6.31 27.14 -11.22
CA ARG A 337 -7.45 27.69 -10.49
C ARG A 337 -7.95 26.60 -9.55
N GLY A 338 -7.31 26.49 -8.39
CA GLY A 338 -7.84 25.71 -7.27
C GLY A 338 -8.91 26.49 -6.51
N PRO A 339 -9.73 25.81 -5.69
CA PRO A 339 -10.55 26.48 -4.69
C PRO A 339 -9.68 27.46 -3.89
N LYS A 340 -10.20 28.64 -3.56
CA LYS A 340 -9.49 29.55 -2.64
C LYS A 340 -9.21 28.76 -1.36
N PRO A 341 -7.97 28.79 -0.82
CA PRO A 341 -7.73 28.20 0.49
C PRO A 341 -8.72 28.83 1.47
N PRO A 342 -9.35 28.03 2.35
CA PRO A 342 -10.28 28.58 3.32
C PRO A 342 -9.60 29.72 4.07
N THR A 343 -10.28 30.86 4.16
CA THR A 343 -9.76 32.11 4.72
C THR A 343 -9.57 32.09 6.25
N LYS A 344 -9.64 30.92 6.89
CA LYS A 344 -9.46 30.74 8.34
C LYS A 344 -8.49 29.60 8.60
N GLY A 345 -7.29 29.92 9.09
CA GLY A 345 -6.25 29.04 9.69
C GLY A 345 -5.88 27.73 8.96
N THR A 346 -4.73 27.14 9.27
CA THR A 346 -4.47 25.73 8.93
C THR A 346 -5.25 24.82 9.88
N ALA A 347 -5.83 23.72 9.40
CA ALA A 347 -6.43 22.71 10.28
C ALA A 347 -5.34 22.15 11.21
N HIS A 348 -5.70 21.86 12.47
CA HIS A 348 -4.78 21.34 13.48
C HIS A 348 -3.92 20.19 12.91
N PRO A 349 -2.61 20.10 13.21
CA PRO A 349 -1.73 19.09 12.61
C PRO A 349 -2.22 17.65 12.74
N LEU A 350 -2.85 17.29 13.87
CA LEU A 350 -3.40 15.96 14.16
C LEU A 350 -4.80 15.69 13.57
N CYS A 351 -5.46 16.70 13.00
CA CYS A 351 -6.81 16.57 12.45
C CYS A 351 -6.76 16.47 10.93
N PRO A 352 -7.37 15.44 10.33
CA PRO A 352 -7.47 15.36 8.88
C PRO A 352 -8.25 16.52 8.28
N ASP A 353 -7.82 16.98 7.12
CA ASP A 353 -8.56 17.95 6.30
C ASP A 353 -8.93 17.35 4.93
N PRO A 354 -10.03 17.81 4.30
CA PRO A 354 -10.53 17.21 3.07
C PRO A 354 -9.49 17.17 1.94
N ASP A 355 -8.72 18.25 1.75
CA ASP A 355 -7.81 18.39 0.61
C ASP A 355 -6.61 17.44 0.69
N THR A 356 -6.03 17.28 1.89
CA THR A 356 -4.88 16.40 2.08
C THR A 356 -5.30 14.94 2.20
N LEU A 357 -6.44 14.66 2.84
CA LEU A 357 -6.95 13.30 2.95
C LEU A 357 -7.37 12.73 1.58
N ASP A 358 -8.02 13.54 0.74
CA ASP A 358 -8.38 13.15 -0.64
C ASP A 358 -7.15 12.73 -1.44
N ARG A 359 -6.07 13.53 -1.40
CA ARG A 359 -4.82 13.18 -2.08
C ARG A 359 -4.14 11.95 -1.51
N PHE A 360 -4.17 11.78 -0.20
CA PHE A 360 -3.61 10.60 0.43
C PHE A 360 -4.36 9.35 -0.05
N ILE A 361 -5.69 9.34 0.00
CA ILE A 361 -6.53 8.24 -0.49
C ILE A 361 -6.28 8.00 -1.99
N ALA A 362 -6.25 9.06 -2.81
CA ALA A 362 -6.00 8.93 -4.24
C ALA A 362 -4.62 8.32 -4.55
N ASN A 363 -3.58 8.65 -3.78
CA ASN A 363 -2.26 8.05 -3.90
C ASN A 363 -2.26 6.56 -3.50
N GLN A 364 -3.17 6.12 -2.64
CA GLN A 364 -3.28 4.73 -2.20
C GLN A 364 -4.19 3.86 -3.08
N LEU A 365 -4.96 4.49 -3.99
CA LEU A 365 -5.95 3.83 -4.87
C LEU A 365 -5.70 4.14 -6.36
N HIS A 366 -4.46 4.41 -6.75
CA HIS A 366 -4.11 4.66 -8.15
C HIS A 366 -3.75 3.36 -8.88
N LEU A 367 -3.53 3.41 -10.20
CA LEU A 367 -3.37 2.21 -11.05
C LEU A 367 -2.38 1.16 -10.53
N PHE A 368 -1.33 1.56 -9.82
CA PHE A 368 -0.27 0.69 -9.31
C PHE A 368 -0.36 0.41 -7.80
N CYS A 369 -1.38 0.92 -7.11
CA CYS A 369 -1.60 0.68 -5.69
C CYS A 369 -3.09 0.51 -5.41
N ASN A 370 -3.48 -0.68 -4.97
CA ASN A 370 -4.87 -1.03 -4.63
C ASN A 370 -5.00 -1.30 -3.12
N ALA A 371 -4.59 -0.33 -2.29
CA ALA A 371 -4.57 -0.48 -0.84
C ALA A 371 -5.96 -0.26 -0.21
N TYR A 372 -6.98 -0.99 -0.68
CA TYR A 372 -8.38 -0.84 -0.28
C TYR A 372 -8.58 -1.03 1.23
N HIS A 373 -7.97 -2.05 1.83
CA HIS A 373 -8.06 -2.33 3.27
C HIS A 373 -7.42 -1.22 4.11
N ALA A 374 -6.27 -0.69 3.67
CA ALA A 374 -5.57 0.42 4.35
C ALA A 374 -6.41 1.70 4.35
N VAL A 375 -6.96 2.11 3.19
CA VAL A 375 -7.80 3.32 3.14
C VAL A 375 -9.14 3.14 3.84
N ALA A 376 -9.71 1.92 3.80
CA ALA A 376 -10.95 1.60 4.49
C ALA A 376 -10.77 1.67 6.00
N VAL A 377 -9.69 1.09 6.55
CA VAL A 377 -9.43 1.10 7.99
C VAL A 377 -9.12 2.51 8.51
N LEU A 378 -8.43 3.32 7.71
CA LEU A 378 -8.19 4.73 8.03
C LEU A 378 -9.53 5.45 8.13
N ALA A 379 -10.32 5.42 7.05
CA ALA A 379 -11.62 6.09 7.00
C ALA A 379 -12.56 5.62 8.11
N GLN A 380 -12.66 4.31 8.34
CA GLN A 380 -13.52 3.70 9.35
C GLN A 380 -13.19 4.20 10.77
N HIS A 381 -11.92 4.46 11.08
CA HIS A 381 -11.50 4.80 12.45
C HIS A 381 -11.19 6.28 12.67
N LEU A 382 -11.36 7.15 11.68
CA LEU A 382 -11.27 8.61 11.87
C LEU A 382 -12.26 9.17 12.91
N PRO A 383 -13.52 8.69 13.02
CA PRO A 383 -14.42 9.04 14.13
C PRO A 383 -13.82 8.73 15.50
N ALA A 384 -13.36 7.50 15.70
CA ALA A 384 -12.74 7.08 16.95
C ALA A 384 -11.43 7.84 17.25
N TRP A 385 -10.67 8.21 16.22
CA TRP A 385 -9.48 9.06 16.36
C TRP A 385 -9.84 10.45 16.90
N ASN A 386 -10.92 11.06 16.38
CA ASN A 386 -11.41 12.34 16.89
C ASN A 386 -11.80 12.24 18.37
N ASP A 387 -12.58 11.21 18.73
CA ASP A 387 -13.00 10.97 20.13
C ASP A 387 -11.78 10.75 21.04
N PHE A 388 -10.80 9.96 20.58
CA PHE A 388 -9.56 9.71 21.31
C PHE A 388 -8.75 10.99 21.58
N LEU A 389 -8.69 11.90 20.61
CA LEU A 389 -8.03 13.19 20.79
C LEU A 389 -8.80 14.09 21.75
N GLU A 390 -10.14 14.08 21.70
CA GLU A 390 -10.98 14.85 22.62
C GLU A 390 -10.83 14.40 24.08
N GLU A 391 -10.81 13.07 24.32
CA GLU A 391 -10.59 12.50 25.66
C GLU A 391 -9.23 12.84 26.27
N ARG A 392 -8.24 13.14 25.43
CA ARG A 392 -6.89 13.53 25.87
C ARG A 392 -6.73 15.02 26.10
N GLU A 393 -7.82 15.78 26.05
CA GLU A 393 -7.85 17.22 26.28
C GLU A 393 -6.79 17.95 25.44
N VAL A 394 -6.63 17.57 24.16
CA VAL A 394 -5.79 18.34 23.25
C VAL A 394 -6.48 19.70 23.05
N GLU A 395 -6.12 20.68 23.90
CA GLU A 395 -6.85 21.95 24.11
C GLU A 395 -7.05 22.78 22.83
N GLU A 396 -6.24 22.51 21.78
CA GLU A 396 -6.24 23.19 20.49
C GLU A 396 -6.89 22.41 19.33
N LEU A 397 -7.64 21.32 19.58
CA LEU A 397 -8.47 20.75 18.52
C LEU A 397 -9.45 21.82 18.05
N ASP A 398 -9.38 22.18 16.76
CA ASP A 398 -10.13 23.27 16.17
C ASP A 398 -11.65 22.94 16.12
N LYS A 399 -12.31 23.00 17.28
CA LYS A 399 -13.76 22.82 17.48
C LYS A 399 -14.56 23.82 16.62
N SER A 400 -13.90 24.86 16.10
CA SER A 400 -14.51 25.89 15.26
C SER A 400 -14.73 25.49 13.78
N ARG A 401 -14.20 24.33 13.33
CA ARG A 401 -14.34 23.85 11.93
C ARG A 401 -15.39 22.77 11.67
N GLY A 402 -16.17 22.40 12.69
CA GLY A 402 -17.24 21.41 12.54
C GLY A 402 -16.79 19.95 12.60
N GLY A 403 -15.62 19.68 13.23
CA GLY A 403 -15.11 18.33 13.46
C GLY A 403 -14.86 17.58 12.15
N LEU A 404 -15.39 16.36 12.05
CA LEU A 404 -15.24 15.47 10.89
C LEU A 404 -16.23 15.76 9.75
N ARG A 405 -17.25 16.60 9.96
CA ARG A 405 -18.30 16.88 8.95
C ARG A 405 -17.75 17.31 7.58
N PRO A 406 -16.69 18.14 7.47
CA PRO A 406 -16.13 18.50 6.16
C PRO A 406 -15.62 17.30 5.33
N LEU A 407 -15.35 16.15 5.95
CA LEU A 407 -14.86 14.94 5.29
C LEU A 407 -15.99 14.08 4.73
N ALA A 408 -17.25 14.30 5.14
CA ALA A 408 -18.40 13.44 4.81
C ALA A 408 -18.52 13.13 3.31
N THR A 409 -18.46 14.15 2.44
CA THR A 409 -18.57 13.95 0.98
C THR A 409 -17.42 13.14 0.39
N LEU A 410 -16.21 13.28 0.95
CA LEU A 410 -15.05 12.48 0.54
C LEU A 410 -15.25 11.01 0.94
N ILE A 411 -15.73 10.77 2.17
CA ILE A 411 -15.99 9.42 2.68
C ILE A 411 -17.11 8.73 1.89
N GLU A 412 -18.20 9.43 1.56
CA GLU A 412 -19.25 8.89 0.69
C GLU A 412 -18.71 8.50 -0.69
N THR A 413 -17.77 9.28 -1.22
CA THR A 413 -17.10 8.97 -2.49
C THR A 413 -16.24 7.71 -2.35
N LEU A 414 -15.44 7.62 -1.30
CA LEU A 414 -14.62 6.45 -1.00
C LEU A 414 -15.47 5.19 -0.86
N VAL A 415 -16.60 5.26 -0.15
CA VAL A 415 -17.53 4.14 0.02
C VAL A 415 -17.97 3.58 -1.34
N ARG A 416 -18.32 4.44 -2.31
CA ARG A 416 -18.69 3.99 -3.67
C ARG A 416 -17.53 3.34 -4.42
N VAL A 417 -16.29 3.78 -4.16
CA VAL A 417 -15.08 3.17 -4.74
C VAL A 417 -14.87 1.79 -4.14
N LEU A 418 -15.00 1.65 -2.81
CA LEU A 418 -14.86 0.37 -2.10
C LEU A 418 -15.91 -0.65 -2.58
N GLU A 419 -17.17 -0.24 -2.75
CA GLU A 419 -18.24 -1.13 -3.24
C GLU A 419 -17.97 -1.70 -4.63
N LYS A 420 -17.32 -0.93 -5.50
CA LYS A 420 -17.09 -1.32 -6.89
C LYS A 420 -15.79 -2.07 -7.09
N GLY A 421 -14.75 -1.71 -6.35
CA GLY A 421 -13.37 -2.11 -6.68
C GLY A 421 -12.73 -3.06 -5.69
N SER A 422 -13.16 -3.09 -4.42
CA SER A 422 -12.36 -3.77 -3.38
C SER A 422 -12.42 -5.30 -3.42
N GLY A 423 -13.50 -5.87 -3.97
CA GLY A 423 -13.77 -7.32 -3.91
C GLY A 423 -14.15 -7.83 -2.51
N ASP A 424 -14.04 -6.99 -1.47
CA ASP A 424 -14.34 -7.31 -0.08
C ASP A 424 -15.64 -6.61 0.36
N PRO A 425 -16.72 -7.37 0.61
CA PRO A 425 -18.03 -6.81 0.91
C PRO A 425 -18.10 -6.18 2.32
N ALA A 426 -17.09 -6.40 3.19
CA ALA A 426 -17.10 -5.85 4.54
C ALA A 426 -16.71 -4.36 4.59
N LEU A 427 -15.88 -3.89 3.65
CA LEU A 427 -15.24 -2.56 3.77
C LEU A 427 -16.25 -1.40 3.70
N ALA A 428 -17.06 -1.36 2.65
CA ALA A 428 -17.99 -0.24 2.44
C ALA A 428 -19.07 -0.13 3.53
N PRO A 429 -19.74 -1.23 3.96
CA PRO A 429 -20.66 -1.19 5.09
C PRO A 429 -20.01 -0.72 6.39
N ALA A 430 -18.80 -1.20 6.71
CA ALA A 430 -18.09 -0.81 7.92
C ALA A 430 -17.77 0.69 7.96
N VAL A 431 -17.28 1.25 6.84
CA VAL A 431 -17.03 2.70 6.72
C VAL A 431 -18.34 3.49 6.84
N ARG A 432 -19.44 3.05 6.21
CA ARG A 432 -20.75 3.72 6.36
C ARG A 432 -21.23 3.73 7.80
N GLN A 433 -21.13 2.59 8.47
CA GLN A 433 -21.60 2.45 9.85
C GLN A 433 -20.84 3.39 10.78
N ALA A 434 -19.52 3.48 10.64
CA ALA A 434 -18.69 4.37 11.44
C ALA A 434 -19.04 5.86 11.26
N TRP A 435 -19.58 6.23 10.10
CA TRP A 435 -19.90 7.62 9.74
C TRP A 435 -21.39 7.98 9.82
N ALA A 436 -22.27 7.03 10.17
CA ALA A 436 -23.72 7.21 10.15
C ALA A 436 -24.26 8.34 11.06
N GLY A 437 -23.52 8.74 12.10
CA GLY A 437 -23.88 9.84 13.00
C GLY A 437 -23.24 11.20 12.67
N ILE A 438 -22.36 11.24 11.66
CA ILE A 438 -21.58 12.43 11.27
C ILE A 438 -22.09 13.02 9.96
N VAL A 439 -22.47 12.13 9.02
CA VAL A 439 -22.99 12.44 7.68
C VAL A 439 -24.44 12.88 7.71
#